data_AF-A0A149S668-F1
#
_entry.id   AF-A0A149S668-F1
#
_cell.length_a   1.000
_cell.length_b   1.000
_cell.length_c   1.000
_cell.angle_alpha   90.00
_cell.angle_beta   90.00
_cell.angle_gamma   90.00
#
_symmetry.space_group_name_H-M   'P 1'
#
loop_
_entity.id
_entity.type
_entity.pdbx_description
1 polymer ?
#
loop_
_entity_poly.entity_id
_entity_poly.type
_entity_poly.pdbx_seq_one_letter_code
_entity_poly.pdbx_strand_id
1 'polypeptide(L)'
;MSAAVFSGQTAGSYLETCARRQTRSDVVMWLTENFETLLKATGRRALKWSTLAEHLARDGLRTQQGRAPTPNGLRVEWYRVKERITAAKAEADRRLRDGSASPAVVSTERAPTGPSDEEILALMTEADNEERLNRERRERIAGYEAQRRPKVAPDQASIQPTAPAEVVETAQSQPASLETATQPRVKIGQIANHVTMLTQAPRYGADRDKPLPPPYVGPRPDGMPEYLPLDALMPLDATGRQPDGRIDYEALPGLPRRSFFERDRDWAKACIPMVEAIPHEDRSLILRGLLMRARDQMKTLY
;
A
#
# COMPACT_ATOMS: atom_id res chain seq x y z
N MET A 1 15.83 9.61 65.40
CA MET A 1 15.37 10.37 64.22
C MET A 1 15.70 9.55 62.98
N SER A 2 14.83 9.18 62.04
CA SER A 2 13.38 9.09 61.99
C SER A 2 13.12 7.99 60.96
N ALA A 3 12.59 6.85 61.40
CA ALA A 3 12.16 5.75 60.54
C ALA A 3 10.63 5.87 60.39
N ALA A 4 10.21 6.60 59.37
CA ALA A 4 8.84 6.70 58.84
C ALA A 4 9.00 7.66 57.63
N VAL A 5 8.56 7.41 56.40
CA VAL A 5 7.30 6.85 55.92
C VAL A 5 7.56 6.50 54.45
N PHE A 6 7.28 5.28 54.00
CA PHE A 6 6.83 5.06 52.61
C PHE A 6 5.71 4.03 52.64
N SER A 7 4.52 4.59 52.81
CA SER A 7 3.22 3.94 52.72
C SER A 7 2.99 3.36 51.32
N GLY A 8 2.61 2.08 51.27
CA GLY A 8 1.52 1.64 50.39
C GLY A 8 1.76 1.52 48.88
N GLN A 9 2.99 1.61 48.37
CA GLN A 9 3.34 1.11 47.04
C GLN A 9 4.44 0.06 47.20
N THR A 10 4.12 -1.14 46.75
CA THR A 10 4.79 -2.40 47.06
C THR A 10 6.28 -2.36 46.73
N ALA A 11 7.13 -2.98 47.56
CA ALA A 11 8.53 -3.25 47.21
C ALA A 11 8.65 -3.91 45.81
N GLY A 12 7.62 -4.65 45.39
CA GLY A 12 7.44 -5.15 44.03
C GLY A 12 7.37 -4.06 42.94
N SER A 13 6.69 -2.93 43.14
CA SER A 13 6.66 -1.83 42.16
C SER A 13 8.02 -1.14 42.05
N TYR A 14 8.76 -1.03 43.16
CA TYR A 14 10.13 -0.52 43.17
C TYR A 14 11.08 -1.48 42.43
N LEU A 15 10.99 -2.78 42.69
CA LEU A 15 11.78 -3.79 42.00
C LEU A 15 11.42 -3.87 40.51
N GLU A 16 10.15 -3.73 40.15
CA GLU A 16 9.71 -3.68 38.76
C GLU A 16 10.17 -2.40 38.06
N THR A 17 10.20 -1.26 38.76
CA THR A 17 10.75 0.00 38.25
C THR A 17 12.27 -0.09 38.06
N CYS A 18 12.98 -0.71 39.00
CA CYS A 18 14.42 -0.99 38.89
C CYS A 18 14.73 -2.01 37.79
N ALA A 19 13.92 -3.05 37.63
CA ALA A 19 14.04 -4.05 36.57
C ALA A 19 13.70 -3.45 35.19
N ARG A 20 12.71 -2.56 35.11
CA ARG A 20 12.40 -1.78 33.90
C ARG A 20 13.55 -0.84 33.53
N ARG A 21 14.22 -0.24 34.52
CA ARG A 21 15.44 0.57 34.32
C ARG A 21 16.65 -0.28 33.91
N GLN A 22 16.78 -1.52 34.39
CA GLN A 22 17.85 -2.44 33.96
C GLN A 22 17.63 -3.04 32.57
N THR A 23 16.37 -3.20 32.13
CA THR A 23 16.04 -3.85 30.85
C THR A 23 15.99 -2.89 29.66
N ARG A 24 15.80 -1.59 29.89
CA ARG A 24 15.77 -0.57 28.84
C ARG A 24 17.09 0.21 28.85
N SER A 25 17.70 0.36 27.67
CA SER A 25 18.89 1.20 27.52
C SER A 25 18.62 2.63 27.99
N ASP A 26 19.52 3.19 28.80
CA ASP A 26 19.44 4.59 29.27
C ASP A 26 19.35 5.57 28.09
N VAL A 27 20.09 5.27 27.01
CA VAL A 27 20.02 5.99 25.75
C VAL A 27 18.60 6.01 25.17
N VAL A 28 17.88 4.88 25.19
CA VAL A 28 16.51 4.80 24.65
C VAL A 28 15.54 5.59 25.52
N MET A 29 15.71 5.55 26.85
CA MET A 29 14.89 6.36 27.76
C MET A 29 15.11 7.85 27.50
N TRP A 30 16.37 8.28 27.47
CA TRP A 30 16.73 9.67 27.21
C TRP A 30 16.19 10.16 25.85
N LEU A 31 16.32 9.35 24.80
CA LEU A 31 15.78 9.68 23.48
C LEU A 31 14.25 9.79 23.48
N THR A 32 13.56 8.99 24.29
CA THR A 32 12.09 9.03 24.39
C THR A 32 11.63 10.31 25.10
N GLU A 33 12.28 10.66 26.21
CA GLU A 33 11.97 11.87 27.00
C GLU A 33 12.28 13.16 26.23
N ASN A 34 13.38 13.17 25.48
CA ASN A 34 13.84 14.35 24.74
C ASN A 34 13.41 14.36 23.27
N PHE A 35 12.57 13.40 22.86
CA PHE A 35 12.18 13.23 21.46
C PHE A 35 11.58 14.51 20.86
N GLU A 36 10.60 15.11 21.53
CA GLU A 36 9.93 16.31 21.02
C GLU A 36 10.84 17.54 21.04
N THR A 37 11.67 17.67 22.07
CA THR A 37 12.64 18.76 22.20
C THR A 37 13.67 18.71 21.07
N LEU A 38 14.19 17.51 20.78
CA LEU A 38 15.11 17.29 19.65
C LEU A 38 14.42 17.56 18.31
N LEU A 39 13.18 17.12 18.12
CA LEU A 39 12.43 17.34 16.89
C LEU A 39 12.14 18.83 16.66
N LYS A 40 11.77 19.57 17.70
CA LYS A 40 11.59 21.04 17.66
C LYS A 40 12.91 21.78 17.37
N ALA A 41 14.00 21.40 18.03
CA ALA A 41 15.30 22.03 17.86
C ALA A 41 15.91 21.78 16.46
N THR A 42 15.65 20.60 15.89
CA THR A 42 16.18 20.20 14.59
C THR A 42 15.33 20.71 13.42
N GLY A 43 14.00 20.83 13.60
CA GLY A 43 13.10 21.32 12.57
C GLY A 43 13.24 20.54 11.26
N ARG A 44 13.74 21.20 10.20
CA ARG A 44 14.04 20.58 8.88
C ARG A 44 15.49 20.13 8.71
N ARG A 45 16.36 20.33 9.70
CA ARG A 45 17.80 20.04 9.60
C ARG A 45 18.08 18.62 10.07
N ALA A 46 19.03 17.96 9.41
CA ALA A 46 19.48 16.63 9.80
C ALA A 46 20.26 16.67 11.12
N LEU A 47 19.95 15.75 12.03
CA LEU A 47 20.69 15.53 13.27
C LEU A 47 22.12 15.06 12.96
N LYS A 48 23.11 15.73 13.53
CA LYS A 48 24.50 15.26 13.53
C LYS A 48 24.68 14.19 14.61
N TRP A 49 24.43 12.95 14.22
CA TRP A 49 24.46 11.79 15.12
C TRP A 49 25.80 11.53 15.80
N SER A 50 26.92 11.91 15.18
CA SER A 50 28.26 11.82 15.78
C SER A 50 28.38 12.73 16.99
N THR A 51 28.00 13.99 16.84
CA THR A 51 28.01 14.99 17.92
C THR A 51 27.08 14.57 19.06
N LEU A 52 25.88 14.08 18.73
CA LEU A 52 24.95 13.57 19.75
C LEU A 52 25.53 12.36 20.49
N ALA A 53 26.14 11.40 19.80
CA ALA A 53 26.78 10.24 20.40
C ALA A 53 27.88 10.62 21.39
N GLU A 54 28.74 11.58 21.01
CA GLU A 54 29.80 12.07 21.88
C GLU A 54 29.25 12.76 23.13
N HIS A 55 28.22 13.60 23.00
CA HIS A 55 27.60 14.25 24.15
C HIS A 55 26.95 13.24 25.10
N LEU A 56 26.15 12.30 24.57
CA LEU A 56 25.53 11.26 25.39
C LEU A 56 26.57 10.37 26.09
N ALA A 57 27.70 10.10 25.42
CA ALA A 57 28.80 9.36 26.03
C ALA A 57 29.52 10.17 27.14
N ARG A 58 29.69 11.48 26.97
CA ARG A 58 30.24 12.38 28.00
C ARG A 58 29.32 12.48 29.22
N ASP A 59 28.00 12.50 28.99
CA ASP A 59 26.97 12.55 30.02
C ASP A 59 26.75 11.18 30.72
N GLY A 60 27.54 10.16 30.36
CA GLY A 60 27.54 8.86 31.02
C GLY A 60 26.42 7.91 30.59
N LEU A 61 25.62 8.27 29.58
CA LEU A 61 24.53 7.43 29.08
C LEU A 61 25.09 6.22 28.34
N ARG A 62 24.56 5.04 28.65
CA ARG A 62 25.01 3.77 28.07
C ARG A 62 23.90 3.02 27.36
N THR A 63 24.32 2.21 26.39
CA THR A 63 23.47 1.22 25.74
C THR A 63 23.09 0.11 26.74
N GLN A 64 22.11 -0.73 26.43
CA GLN A 64 21.72 -1.88 27.27
C GLN A 64 22.91 -2.82 27.59
N GLN A 65 23.92 -2.84 26.72
CA GLN A 65 25.15 -3.64 26.88
C GLN A 65 26.25 -2.89 27.68
N GLY A 66 25.93 -1.74 28.29
CA GLY A 66 26.90 -0.91 29.03
C GLY A 66 27.90 -0.17 28.14
N ARG A 67 27.78 -0.26 26.80
CA ARG A 67 28.70 0.39 25.84
C ARG A 67 28.31 1.85 25.60
N ALA A 68 29.29 2.66 25.23
CA ALA A 68 29.05 4.02 24.73
C ALA A 68 28.10 3.99 23.51
N PRO A 69 27.19 4.95 23.38
CA PRO A 69 26.33 5.06 22.21
C PRO A 69 27.16 5.30 20.96
N THR A 70 26.84 4.58 19.88
CA THR A 70 27.44 4.80 18.56
C THR A 70 26.49 5.62 17.69
N PRO A 71 26.99 6.39 16.70
CA PRO A 71 26.14 7.22 15.85
C PRO A 71 25.09 6.40 15.07
N ASN A 72 25.47 5.22 14.57
CA ASN A 72 24.56 4.33 13.87
C ASN A 72 23.56 3.66 14.83
N GLY A 73 23.99 3.27 16.03
CA GLY A 73 23.09 2.73 17.06
C GLY A 73 22.02 3.76 17.47
N LEU A 74 22.41 5.01 17.68
CA LEU A 74 21.48 6.10 18.00
C LEU A 74 20.47 6.36 16.89
N ARG A 75 20.87 6.29 15.61
CA ARG A 75 19.91 6.41 14.50
C ARG A 75 18.85 5.33 14.57
N VAL A 76 19.26 4.07 14.73
CA VAL A 76 18.33 2.93 14.79
C VAL A 76 17.38 3.07 15.98
N GLU A 77 17.91 3.40 17.16
CA GLU A 77 17.08 3.60 18.35
C GLU A 77 16.17 4.83 18.21
N TRP A 78 16.63 5.90 17.57
CA TRP A 78 15.79 7.06 17.25
C TRP A 78 14.61 6.70 16.35
N TYR A 79 14.83 5.91 15.29
CA TYR A 79 13.75 5.45 14.43
C TYR A 79 12.73 4.60 15.20
N ARG A 80 13.20 3.68 16.05
CA ARG A 80 12.34 2.86 16.91
C ARG A 80 11.53 3.70 17.92
N VAL A 81 12.17 4.70 18.52
CA VAL A 81 11.50 5.63 19.45
C VAL A 81 10.46 6.46 18.70
N LYS A 82 10.80 6.95 17.50
CA LYS A 82 9.86 7.69 16.63
C LYS A 82 8.61 6.85 16.35
N GLU A 83 8.79 5.62 15.87
CA GLU A 83 7.67 4.71 15.58
C GLU A 83 6.78 4.48 16.80
N ARG A 84 7.39 4.20 17.96
CA ARG A 84 6.66 3.98 19.22
C ARG A 84 5.85 5.20 19.64
N ILE A 85 6.43 6.40 19.56
CA ILE A 85 5.75 7.64 19.92
C ILE A 85 4.64 7.95 18.92
N THR A 86 4.86 7.75 17.62
CA THR A 86 3.81 7.96 16.61
C THR A 86 2.66 6.97 16.76
N ALA A 87 2.96 5.70 17.06
CA ALA A 87 1.94 4.69 17.32
C ALA A 87 1.16 5.01 18.61
N ALA A 88 1.84 5.42 19.67
CA ALA A 88 1.20 5.83 20.92
C ALA A 88 0.31 7.07 20.74
N LYS A 89 0.72 8.04 19.92
CA LYS A 89 -0.10 9.22 19.57
C LYS A 89 -1.31 8.83 18.74
N ALA A 90 -1.14 8.00 17.72
CA ALA A 90 -2.26 7.51 16.91
C ALA A 90 -3.28 6.72 17.77
N GLU A 91 -2.81 5.93 18.73
CA GLU A 91 -3.65 5.21 19.67
C GLU A 91 -4.34 6.14 20.68
N ALA A 92 -3.65 7.19 21.16
CA ALA A 92 -4.27 8.21 22.01
C ALA A 92 -5.34 9.00 21.26
N ASP A 93 -5.09 9.36 19.99
CA ASP A 93 -6.06 10.04 19.14
C ASP A 93 -7.28 9.16 18.86
N ARG A 94 -7.09 7.84 18.67
CA ARG A 94 -8.20 6.88 18.58
C ARG A 94 -9.02 6.87 19.86
N ARG A 95 -8.37 6.75 21.02
CA ARG A 95 -9.07 6.75 22.33
C ARG A 95 -9.78 8.06 22.64
N LEU A 96 -9.27 9.20 22.18
CA LEU A 96 -9.96 10.48 22.32
C LEU A 96 -11.19 10.55 21.42
N ARG A 97 -11.12 10.04 20.19
CA ARG A 97 -12.28 9.93 19.28
C ARG A 97 -13.34 8.97 19.85
N ASP A 98 -12.91 7.83 20.37
CA ASP A 98 -13.81 6.84 20.96
C ASP A 98 -14.34 7.30 22.34
N GLY A 99 -13.57 8.09 23.09
CA GLY A 99 -13.92 8.60 24.42
C GLY A 99 -14.80 9.86 24.42
N SER A 100 -14.84 10.63 23.31
CA SER A 100 -15.86 11.67 23.12
C SER A 100 -17.28 11.10 22.91
N ALA A 101 -17.40 9.79 22.67
CA ALA A 101 -18.64 9.04 22.82
C ALA A 101 -18.71 8.48 24.25
N SER A 102 -18.99 9.32 25.25
CA SER A 102 -19.06 8.84 26.65
C SER A 102 -20.27 7.90 26.85
N PRO A 103 -20.12 6.81 27.62
CA PRO A 103 -21.09 5.72 27.69
C PRO A 103 -22.16 5.98 28.77
N ALA A 104 -23.43 5.97 28.38
CA ALA A 104 -24.54 5.84 29.32
C ALA A 104 -24.73 4.35 29.66
N VAL A 105 -24.36 4.00 30.90
CA VAL A 105 -24.90 2.96 31.79
C VAL A 105 -25.48 1.69 31.13
N VAL A 106 -24.70 0.60 31.22
CA VAL A 106 -25.07 -0.81 31.44
C VAL A 106 -26.54 -1.19 31.19
N SER A 107 -26.78 -1.95 30.12
CA SER A 107 -27.51 -3.23 30.17
C SER A 107 -27.24 -4.04 28.90
N THR A 108 -27.16 -5.34 29.10
CA THR A 108 -26.99 -6.43 28.14
C THR A 108 -27.72 -6.21 26.80
N GLU A 109 -26.98 -6.08 25.70
CA GLU A 109 -27.14 -6.87 24.46
C GLU A 109 -26.13 -6.39 23.41
N ARG A 110 -25.64 -7.35 22.64
CA ARG A 110 -24.56 -7.21 21.67
C ARG A 110 -25.14 -6.60 20.38
N ALA A 111 -24.83 -5.34 20.10
CA ALA A 111 -25.09 -4.71 18.80
C ALA A 111 -23.78 -4.17 18.18
N PRO A 112 -23.59 -4.27 16.85
CA PRO A 112 -22.40 -3.77 16.18
C PRO A 112 -22.50 -2.25 15.95
N THR A 113 -21.69 -1.45 16.66
CA THR A 113 -21.65 0.00 16.45
C THR A 113 -20.72 0.33 15.27
N GLY A 114 -21.30 0.45 14.08
CA GLY A 114 -20.72 1.20 12.97
C GLY A 114 -20.99 2.71 13.10
N PRO A 115 -20.34 3.56 12.28
CA PRO A 115 -20.67 4.98 12.23
C PRO A 115 -22.16 5.16 11.93
N SER A 116 -22.81 6.13 12.58
CA SER A 116 -24.23 6.38 12.38
C SER A 116 -24.49 6.83 10.93
N ASP A 117 -25.66 6.49 10.39
CA ASP A 117 -26.02 6.83 9.01
C ASP A 117 -25.92 8.35 8.71
N GLU A 118 -26.10 9.20 9.73
CA GLU A 118 -25.90 10.66 9.62
C GLU A 118 -24.44 11.05 9.43
N GLU A 119 -23.50 10.35 10.07
CA GLU A 119 -22.06 10.61 9.93
C GLU A 119 -21.55 10.12 8.57
N ILE A 120 -22.11 9.01 8.06
CA ILE A 120 -21.87 8.51 6.71
C ILE A 120 -22.39 9.51 5.67
N LEU A 121 -23.60 10.03 5.85
CA LEU A 121 -24.18 11.04 4.95
C LEU A 121 -23.36 12.35 4.96
N ALA A 122 -22.91 12.81 6.12
CA ALA A 122 -22.07 14.00 6.22
C ALA A 122 -20.73 13.81 5.48
N LEU A 123 -20.07 12.67 5.68
CA LEU A 123 -18.83 12.33 4.98
C LEU A 123 -19.01 12.21 3.47
N MET A 124 -20.17 11.73 3.00
CA MET A 124 -20.51 11.70 1.57
C MET A 124 -20.65 13.11 1.01
N THR A 125 -21.33 14.01 1.72
CA THR A 125 -21.48 15.40 1.26
C THR A 125 -20.16 16.17 1.24
N GLU A 126 -19.24 15.86 2.16
CA GLU A 126 -17.91 16.47 2.19
C GLU A 126 -17.02 15.93 1.05
N ALA A 127 -17.06 14.62 0.79
CA ALA A 127 -16.36 14.00 -0.31
C ALA A 127 -16.83 14.49 -1.69
N ASP A 128 -18.14 14.66 -1.88
CA ASP A 128 -18.73 15.20 -3.12
C ASP A 128 -18.30 16.66 -3.35
N ASN A 129 -18.20 17.46 -2.29
CA ASN A 129 -17.72 18.84 -2.37
C ASN A 129 -16.23 18.91 -2.72
N GLU A 130 -15.39 18.06 -2.12
CA GLU A 130 -13.96 17.98 -2.43
C GLU A 130 -13.70 17.48 -3.86
N GLU A 131 -14.49 16.53 -4.36
CA GLU A 131 -14.36 16.04 -5.74
C GLU A 131 -14.75 17.12 -6.76
N ARG A 132 -15.83 17.88 -6.48
CA ARG A 132 -16.26 19.00 -7.32
C ARG A 132 -15.16 20.07 -7.45
N LEU A 133 -14.53 20.43 -6.32
CA LEU A 133 -13.41 21.39 -6.30
C LEU A 133 -12.19 20.87 -7.07
N ASN A 134 -11.90 19.57 -7.00
CA ASN A 134 -10.81 18.95 -7.75
C ASN A 134 -11.09 18.88 -9.26
N ARG A 135 -12.35 18.66 -9.67
CA ARG A 135 -12.78 18.70 -11.07
C ARG A 135 -12.59 20.09 -11.67
N GLU A 136 -13.04 21.12 -10.97
CA GLU A 136 -12.89 22.51 -11.39
C GLU A 136 -11.41 22.92 -11.51
N ARG A 137 -10.55 22.41 -10.62
CA ARG A 137 -9.09 22.60 -10.71
C ARG A 137 -8.51 21.95 -11.97
N ARG A 138 -8.94 20.73 -12.32
CA ARG A 138 -8.47 20.01 -13.52
C ARG A 138 -8.93 20.69 -14.80
N GLU A 139 -10.17 21.16 -14.85
CA GLU A 139 -10.72 21.89 -16.01
C GLU A 139 -9.99 23.22 -16.24
N ARG A 140 -9.64 23.94 -15.16
CA ARG A 140 -8.78 25.12 -15.26
C ARG A 140 -7.41 24.79 -15.87
N ILE A 141 -6.75 23.73 -15.42
CA ILE A 141 -5.44 23.33 -15.93
C ILE A 141 -5.53 22.90 -17.40
N ALA A 142 -6.55 22.13 -17.77
CA ALA A 142 -6.77 21.68 -19.15
C ALA A 142 -7.09 22.85 -20.10
N GLY A 143 -7.83 23.86 -19.63
CA GLY A 143 -8.11 25.08 -20.40
C GLY A 143 -6.85 25.89 -20.72
N TYR A 144 -5.89 25.95 -19.80
CA TYR A 144 -4.58 26.59 -20.03
C TYR A 144 -3.69 25.80 -21.01
N GLU A 145 -3.76 24.46 -21.02
CA GLU A 145 -3.01 23.63 -21.99
C GLU A 145 -3.60 23.69 -23.40
N ALA A 146 -4.92 23.77 -23.54
CA ALA A 146 -5.59 23.87 -24.84
C ALA A 146 -5.24 25.17 -25.59
N GLN A 147 -5.01 26.27 -24.88
CA GLN A 147 -4.60 27.55 -25.46
C GLN A 147 -3.13 27.57 -25.93
N ARG A 148 -2.31 26.58 -25.53
CA ARG A 148 -0.87 26.50 -25.88
C ARG A 148 -0.53 25.64 -27.10
N ARG A 149 -1.50 25.00 -27.76
CA ARG A 149 -1.22 24.22 -29.00
C ARG A 149 -1.14 25.13 -30.23
N PRO A 150 -0.02 25.17 -30.98
CA PRO A 150 0.05 25.89 -32.24
C PRO A 150 -0.73 25.15 -33.33
N LYS A 151 -1.52 25.90 -34.10
CA LYS A 151 -2.32 25.44 -35.25
C LYS A 151 -1.38 25.05 -36.40
N VAL A 152 -1.32 23.76 -36.75
CA VAL A 152 -0.70 23.30 -38.01
C VAL A 152 -1.82 22.79 -38.93
N ALA A 153 -1.89 23.33 -40.14
CA ALA A 153 -2.91 23.07 -41.14
C ALA A 153 -2.68 21.74 -41.89
N PRO A 154 -3.73 21.06 -42.41
CA PRO A 154 -3.57 19.86 -43.23
C PRO A 154 -3.52 20.21 -44.72
N ASP A 155 -2.64 19.55 -45.47
CA ASP A 155 -2.68 19.51 -46.94
C ASP A 155 -2.69 18.07 -47.45
N GLN A 156 -3.26 17.90 -48.64
CA GLN A 156 -3.91 16.71 -49.22
C GLN A 156 -2.99 15.64 -49.83
N ALA A 157 -3.53 14.42 -49.98
CA ALA A 157 -3.54 13.53 -51.18
C ALA A 157 -3.75 12.06 -50.71
N SER A 158 -4.95 11.45 -50.81
CA SER A 158 -5.61 10.86 -52.01
C SER A 158 -4.76 9.79 -52.73
N ILE A 159 -5.22 8.53 -52.69
CA ILE A 159 -5.47 7.60 -53.83
C ILE A 159 -5.86 6.21 -53.27
N GLN A 160 -7.11 5.80 -53.56
CA GLN A 160 -7.59 4.43 -53.83
C GLN A 160 -7.94 4.39 -55.35
N PRO A 161 -8.27 3.25 -56.03
CA PRO A 161 -8.81 1.95 -55.56
C PRO A 161 -8.14 0.72 -56.27
N THR A 162 -8.48 -0.56 -56.02
CA THR A 162 -9.50 -1.34 -56.78
C THR A 162 -9.46 -2.82 -56.34
N ALA A 163 -10.63 -3.44 -56.12
CA ALA A 163 -10.84 -4.89 -55.90
C ALA A 163 -10.94 -5.65 -57.24
N PRO A 164 -10.87 -7.00 -57.26
CA PRO A 164 -12.13 -7.74 -57.41
C PRO A 164 -12.20 -9.06 -56.62
N ALA A 165 -13.38 -9.67 -56.71
CA ALA A 165 -14.00 -10.66 -55.85
C ALA A 165 -13.71 -12.15 -56.17
N GLU A 166 -14.06 -12.97 -55.18
CA GLU A 166 -14.62 -14.35 -55.21
C GLU A 166 -13.88 -15.49 -55.91
N VAL A 167 -13.47 -16.49 -55.09
CA VAL A 167 -13.69 -17.93 -55.38
C VAL A 167 -14.04 -18.65 -54.05
N VAL A 168 -15.15 -19.36 -54.06
CA VAL A 168 -15.67 -20.27 -53.02
C VAL A 168 -15.24 -21.69 -53.39
N GLU A 169 -14.77 -22.53 -52.44
CA GLU A 169 -15.28 -23.90 -52.19
C GLU A 169 -14.38 -24.81 -51.32
N THR A 170 -15.04 -25.35 -50.29
CA THR A 170 -14.93 -26.70 -49.67
C THR A 170 -13.70 -27.19 -48.88
N ALA A 171 -14.06 -27.70 -47.69
CA ALA A 171 -13.30 -28.35 -46.63
C ALA A 171 -12.58 -29.66 -47.00
N GLN A 172 -11.50 -29.96 -46.26
CA GLN A 172 -11.28 -31.25 -45.56
C GLN A 172 -10.04 -31.23 -44.61
N SER A 173 -10.34 -31.44 -43.32
CA SER A 173 -9.65 -32.21 -42.26
C SER A 173 -8.11 -32.24 -42.04
N GLN A 174 -7.72 -31.68 -40.87
CA GLN A 174 -6.72 -32.12 -39.86
C GLN A 174 -5.20 -32.17 -40.19
N PRO A 175 -4.31 -32.18 -39.17
CA PRO A 175 -4.23 -31.38 -37.94
C PRO A 175 -2.86 -30.67 -37.86
N ALA A 176 -2.79 -29.37 -37.57
CA ALA A 176 -1.50 -28.66 -37.50
C ALA A 176 -1.21 -28.18 -36.08
N SER A 177 -0.13 -28.74 -35.56
CA SER A 177 0.58 -28.38 -34.34
C SER A 177 0.80 -26.87 -34.18
N LEU A 178 0.81 -26.47 -32.89
CA LEU A 178 1.66 -25.44 -32.29
C LEU A 178 2.53 -24.66 -33.29
N GLU A 179 2.19 -23.39 -33.45
CA GLU A 179 3.07 -22.23 -33.63
C GLU A 179 2.30 -21.18 -34.43
N THR A 180 1.47 -20.39 -33.74
CA THR A 180 0.98 -19.14 -34.33
C THR A 180 2.15 -18.17 -34.36
N ALA A 181 3.00 -18.32 -35.38
CA ALA A 181 4.00 -17.35 -35.78
C ALA A 181 3.31 -15.99 -35.90
N THR A 182 3.52 -15.19 -34.87
CA THR A 182 2.97 -13.85 -34.74
C THR A 182 3.62 -13.02 -35.85
N GLN A 183 2.80 -12.45 -36.75
CA GLN A 183 3.29 -11.49 -37.74
C GLN A 183 4.18 -10.46 -37.04
N PRO A 184 5.33 -10.07 -37.62
CA PRO A 184 6.20 -9.09 -36.99
C PRO A 184 5.43 -7.77 -36.83
N ARG A 185 5.15 -7.40 -35.57
CA ARG A 185 4.43 -6.18 -35.16
C ARG A 185 5.14 -4.87 -35.54
N VAL A 186 6.29 -4.95 -36.18
CA VAL A 186 7.23 -3.83 -36.31
C VAL A 186 7.41 -3.51 -37.78
N LYS A 187 7.03 -2.29 -38.16
CA LYS A 187 7.34 -1.74 -39.49
C LYS A 187 8.82 -1.36 -39.53
N ILE A 188 9.44 -1.43 -40.72
CA ILE A 188 10.82 -0.99 -40.95
C ILE A 188 10.99 0.44 -40.38
N GLY A 189 11.92 0.61 -39.44
CA GLY A 189 12.19 1.88 -38.75
C GLY A 189 11.60 2.02 -37.33
N GLN A 190 10.82 1.07 -36.84
CA GLN A 190 10.35 1.06 -35.45
C GLN A 190 11.24 0.16 -34.57
N ILE A 191 11.52 0.60 -33.34
CA ILE A 191 12.22 -0.21 -32.33
C ILE A 191 11.21 -1.19 -31.74
N ALA A 192 11.53 -2.48 -31.75
CA ALA A 192 10.68 -3.49 -31.12
C ALA A 192 10.65 -3.28 -29.60
N ASN A 193 9.45 -3.04 -29.04
CA ASN A 193 9.28 -3.06 -27.60
C ASN A 193 9.45 -4.51 -27.11
N HIS A 194 10.61 -4.83 -26.53
CA HIS A 194 10.82 -6.09 -25.85
C HIS A 194 10.19 -6.00 -24.45
N VAL A 195 9.16 -6.81 -24.21
CA VAL A 195 8.51 -6.94 -22.89
C VAL A 195 8.98 -8.25 -22.28
N THR A 196 9.66 -8.16 -21.13
CA THR A 196 10.06 -9.34 -20.34
C THR A 196 8.88 -9.75 -19.46
N MET A 197 8.45 -11.01 -19.57
CA MET A 197 7.32 -11.54 -18.79
C MET A 197 7.72 -11.74 -17.32
N LEU A 198 6.80 -11.40 -16.39
CA LEU A 198 6.98 -11.63 -14.98
C LEU A 198 6.98 -13.13 -14.67
N THR A 199 8.06 -13.62 -14.10
CA THR A 199 8.14 -14.98 -13.55
C THR A 199 7.67 -14.99 -12.11
N GLN A 200 7.13 -16.11 -11.67
CA GLN A 200 6.70 -16.28 -10.28
C GLN A 200 7.85 -15.98 -9.30
N ALA A 201 7.57 -15.19 -8.27
CA ALA A 201 8.54 -14.89 -7.23
C ALA A 201 8.95 -16.17 -6.47
N PRO A 202 10.22 -16.29 -6.04
CA PRO A 202 10.65 -17.41 -5.22
C PRO A 202 9.81 -17.54 -3.94
N ARG A 203 9.32 -18.75 -3.67
CA ARG A 203 8.48 -19.04 -2.50
C ARG A 203 9.35 -19.58 -1.38
N TYR A 204 9.22 -19.02 -0.18
CA TYR A 204 10.01 -19.41 1.00
C TYR A 204 9.12 -19.83 2.17
N GLY A 205 9.68 -20.63 3.09
CA GLY A 205 9.00 -21.00 4.33
C GLY A 205 7.64 -21.68 4.12
N ALA A 206 6.64 -21.25 4.88
CA ALA A 206 5.28 -21.80 4.84
C ALA A 206 4.57 -21.61 3.49
N ASP A 207 5.04 -20.68 2.64
CA ASP A 207 4.48 -20.48 1.32
C ASP A 207 5.00 -21.49 0.30
N ARG A 208 6.10 -22.21 0.56
CA ARG A 208 6.63 -23.22 -0.37
C ARG A 208 5.65 -24.37 -0.57
N ASP A 209 5.03 -24.81 0.52
CA ASP A 209 4.21 -26.02 0.55
C ASP A 209 2.71 -25.73 0.28
N LYS A 210 2.31 -24.45 0.19
CA LYS A 210 0.95 -24.08 -0.22
C LYS A 210 0.74 -24.46 -1.69
N PRO A 211 -0.28 -25.24 -2.06
CA PRO A 211 -0.56 -25.54 -3.45
C PRO A 211 -0.86 -24.26 -4.22
N LEU A 212 -0.39 -24.17 -5.46
CA LEU A 212 -0.74 -23.04 -6.33
C LEU A 212 -2.20 -23.20 -6.78
N PRO A 213 -2.96 -22.10 -6.85
CA PRO A 213 -4.27 -22.16 -7.47
C PRO A 213 -4.15 -22.64 -8.93
N PRO A 214 -5.18 -23.30 -9.48
CA PRO A 214 -5.18 -23.70 -10.88
C PRO A 214 -4.97 -22.47 -11.79
N PRO A 215 -4.34 -22.63 -12.96
CA PRO A 215 -4.06 -21.49 -13.85
C PRO A 215 -5.35 -20.80 -14.27
N TYR A 216 -5.26 -19.49 -14.52
CA TYR A 216 -6.39 -18.75 -15.06
C TYR A 216 -6.72 -19.24 -16.47
N VAL A 217 -7.99 -19.59 -16.70
CA VAL A 217 -8.50 -19.98 -18.01
C VAL A 217 -9.57 -18.96 -18.40
N GLY A 218 -9.25 -18.09 -19.35
CA GLY A 218 -10.14 -17.02 -19.79
C GLY A 218 -9.44 -16.05 -20.76
N PRO A 219 -10.19 -15.10 -21.34
CA PRO A 219 -9.60 -14.03 -22.14
C PRO A 219 -8.70 -13.15 -21.26
N ARG A 220 -7.74 -12.47 -21.87
CA ARG A 220 -6.89 -11.50 -21.16
C ARG A 220 -7.79 -10.37 -20.60
N PRO A 221 -7.80 -10.09 -19.30
CA PRO A 221 -8.62 -9.02 -18.75
C PRO A 221 -8.18 -7.65 -19.25
N ASP A 222 -9.16 -6.74 -19.38
CA ASP A 222 -8.89 -5.36 -19.74
C ASP A 222 -8.00 -4.68 -18.68
N GLY A 223 -7.09 -3.82 -19.12
CA GLY A 223 -6.13 -3.14 -18.23
C GLY A 223 -5.02 -4.03 -17.66
N MET A 224 -4.95 -5.31 -18.03
CA MET A 224 -3.88 -6.21 -17.57
C MET A 224 -2.50 -5.79 -18.13
N PRO A 225 -1.51 -5.47 -17.28
CA PRO A 225 -0.19 -5.01 -17.73
C PRO A 225 0.51 -6.00 -18.67
N GLU A 226 1.13 -5.52 -19.75
CA GLU A 226 1.72 -6.36 -20.82
C GLU A 226 2.73 -7.39 -20.30
N TYR A 227 3.50 -7.04 -19.28
CA TYR A 227 4.51 -7.91 -18.66
C TYR A 227 3.91 -9.05 -17.82
N LEU A 228 2.63 -8.99 -17.47
CA LEU A 228 2.00 -9.98 -16.60
C LEU A 228 1.49 -11.16 -17.44
N PRO A 229 1.90 -12.43 -17.15
CA PRO A 229 1.35 -13.61 -17.81
C PRO A 229 -0.03 -13.98 -17.25
N LEU A 230 -0.85 -14.68 -18.03
CA LEU A 230 -2.17 -15.15 -17.58
C LEU A 230 -2.07 -16.10 -16.39
N ASP A 231 -1.01 -16.91 -16.31
CA ASP A 231 -0.75 -17.81 -15.19
C ASP A 231 -0.58 -17.07 -13.85
N ALA A 232 -0.26 -15.78 -13.90
CA ALA A 232 -0.16 -14.93 -12.72
C ALA A 232 -1.52 -14.45 -12.21
N LEU A 233 -2.64 -14.76 -12.88
CA LEU A 233 -3.98 -14.38 -12.45
C LEU A 233 -4.64 -15.47 -11.61
N MET A 234 -5.40 -15.06 -10.61
CA MET A 234 -6.29 -15.95 -9.87
C MET A 234 -7.36 -16.51 -10.81
N PRO A 235 -7.69 -17.80 -10.72
CA PRO A 235 -8.69 -18.41 -11.57
C PRO A 235 -10.08 -17.83 -11.26
N LEU A 236 -10.99 -17.89 -12.23
CA LEU A 236 -12.31 -17.27 -12.13
C LEU A 236 -13.25 -18.00 -11.15
N ASP A 237 -12.93 -19.25 -10.80
CA ASP A 237 -13.62 -20.06 -9.80
C ASP A 237 -13.16 -19.78 -8.36
N ALA A 238 -12.16 -18.91 -8.17
CA ALA A 238 -11.68 -18.54 -6.85
C ALA A 238 -12.77 -17.84 -6.03
N THR A 239 -12.94 -18.26 -4.78
CA THR A 239 -13.99 -17.73 -3.88
C THR A 239 -13.74 -16.29 -3.46
N GLY A 240 -12.49 -15.81 -3.47
CA GLY A 240 -12.12 -14.49 -2.96
C GLY A 240 -12.44 -14.28 -1.48
N ARG A 241 -12.58 -15.37 -0.72
CA ARG A 241 -12.95 -15.35 0.71
C ARG A 241 -12.04 -16.25 1.53
N GLN A 242 -11.70 -15.77 2.71
CA GLN A 242 -11.00 -16.53 3.74
C GLN A 242 -11.95 -17.55 4.40
N PRO A 243 -11.42 -18.57 5.10
CA PRO A 243 -12.23 -19.56 5.82
C PRO A 243 -13.17 -18.96 6.89
N ASP A 244 -12.84 -17.76 7.39
CA ASP A 244 -13.65 -17.02 8.37
C ASP A 244 -14.76 -16.17 7.71
N GLY A 245 -14.92 -16.26 6.39
CA GLY A 245 -15.91 -15.53 5.60
C GLY A 245 -15.50 -14.09 5.22
N ARG A 246 -14.34 -13.61 5.70
CA ARG A 246 -13.82 -12.28 5.32
C ARG A 246 -13.35 -12.26 3.88
N ILE A 247 -13.33 -11.07 3.29
CA ILE A 247 -12.87 -10.86 1.92
C ILE A 247 -11.36 -11.07 1.87
N ASP A 248 -10.93 -11.96 0.99
CA ASP A 248 -9.52 -12.12 0.65
C ASP A 248 -9.20 -11.36 -0.63
N TYR A 249 -8.60 -10.18 -0.47
CA TYR A 249 -8.19 -9.32 -1.59
C TYR A 249 -7.10 -9.95 -2.47
N GLU A 250 -6.31 -10.89 -1.93
CA GLU A 250 -5.20 -11.53 -2.64
C GLU A 250 -5.66 -12.73 -3.47
N ALA A 251 -6.85 -13.27 -3.14
CA ALA A 251 -7.46 -14.42 -3.80
C ALA A 251 -8.69 -14.05 -4.64
N LEU A 252 -8.85 -12.77 -5.01
CA LEU A 252 -9.97 -12.33 -5.84
C LEU A 252 -9.88 -12.88 -7.27
N PRO A 253 -10.98 -13.38 -7.84
CA PRO A 253 -10.98 -14.00 -9.16
C PRO A 253 -10.59 -13.02 -10.26
N GLY A 254 -9.76 -13.48 -11.21
CA GLY A 254 -9.32 -12.69 -12.37
C GLY A 254 -8.28 -11.60 -12.06
N LEU A 255 -7.87 -11.44 -10.80
CA LEU A 255 -6.85 -10.46 -10.39
C LEU A 255 -5.47 -11.10 -10.22
N PRO A 256 -4.39 -10.31 -10.24
CA PRO A 256 -3.03 -10.81 -10.05
C PRO A 256 -2.88 -11.54 -8.71
N ARG A 257 -2.21 -12.70 -8.71
CA ARG A 257 -1.87 -13.47 -7.52
C ARG A 257 -0.81 -12.72 -6.72
N ARG A 258 -0.99 -12.64 -5.40
CA ARG A 258 0.04 -12.07 -4.51
C ARG A 258 1.38 -12.81 -4.59
N SER A 259 1.37 -14.13 -4.82
CA SER A 259 2.55 -14.99 -4.87
C SER A 259 3.50 -14.75 -6.05
N PHE A 260 3.06 -14.00 -7.07
CA PHE A 260 3.92 -13.64 -8.21
C PHE A 260 4.81 -12.43 -7.94
N PHE A 261 4.56 -11.70 -6.85
CA PHE A 261 5.25 -10.46 -6.53
C PHE A 261 6.05 -10.62 -5.24
N GLU A 262 7.24 -10.04 -5.19
CA GLU A 262 8.00 -9.98 -3.93
C GLU A 262 7.39 -8.94 -2.97
N ARG A 263 6.99 -7.79 -3.52
CA ARG A 263 6.52 -6.63 -2.76
C ARG A 263 5.03 -6.39 -2.97
N ASP A 264 4.33 -6.06 -1.88
CA ASP A 264 2.91 -5.67 -1.89
C ASP A 264 2.65 -4.51 -2.87
N ARG A 265 3.58 -3.56 -2.93
CA ARG A 265 3.47 -2.39 -3.81
C ARG A 265 3.45 -2.76 -5.29
N ASP A 266 4.26 -3.74 -5.69
CA ASP A 266 4.35 -4.12 -7.11
C ASP A 266 3.13 -4.96 -7.51
N TRP A 267 2.60 -5.76 -6.59
CA TRP A 267 1.29 -6.38 -6.73
C TRP A 267 0.18 -5.33 -6.89
N ALA A 268 0.12 -4.33 -5.99
CA ALA A 268 -0.86 -3.25 -6.04
C ALA A 268 -0.81 -2.47 -7.36
N LYS A 269 0.39 -2.17 -7.87
CA LYS A 269 0.57 -1.52 -9.18
C LYS A 269 0.01 -2.35 -10.34
N ALA A 270 0.09 -3.68 -10.27
CA ALA A 270 -0.48 -4.54 -11.30
C ALA A 270 -2.02 -4.59 -11.23
N CYS A 271 -2.59 -4.53 -10.03
CA CYS A 271 -4.04 -4.56 -9.81
C CYS A 271 -4.76 -3.27 -10.26
N ILE A 272 -4.17 -2.10 -10.01
CA ILE A 272 -4.79 -0.79 -10.29
C ILE A 272 -5.31 -0.66 -11.73
N PRO A 273 -4.50 -0.86 -12.79
CA PRO A 273 -4.98 -0.64 -14.16
C PRO A 273 -6.09 -1.62 -14.57
N MET A 274 -6.08 -2.84 -14.03
CA MET A 274 -7.15 -3.82 -14.28
C MET A 274 -8.48 -3.38 -13.65
N VAL A 275 -8.44 -2.86 -12.42
CA VAL A 275 -9.65 -2.34 -11.76
C VAL A 275 -10.11 -1.03 -12.37
N GLU A 276 -9.18 -0.18 -12.82
CA GLU A 276 -9.50 1.10 -13.45
C GLU A 276 -10.09 0.94 -14.86
N ALA A 277 -9.78 -0.15 -15.56
CA ALA A 277 -10.40 -0.49 -16.84
C ALA A 277 -11.91 -0.77 -16.72
N ILE A 278 -12.37 -1.24 -15.56
CA ILE A 278 -13.80 -1.43 -15.29
C ILE A 278 -14.44 -0.05 -15.05
N PRO A 279 -15.55 0.31 -15.72
CA PRO A 279 -16.27 1.55 -15.48
C PRO A 279 -16.66 1.71 -14.01
N HIS A 280 -16.64 2.94 -13.50
CA HIS A 280 -16.88 3.19 -12.06
C HIS A 280 -18.25 2.68 -11.57
N GLU A 281 -19.26 2.76 -12.42
CA GLU A 281 -20.63 2.30 -12.17
C GLU A 281 -20.69 0.79 -11.94
N ASP A 282 -19.85 0.03 -12.64
CA ASP A 282 -19.80 -1.43 -12.59
C ASP A 282 -18.87 -1.98 -11.50
N ARG A 283 -18.10 -1.11 -10.83
CA ARG A 283 -17.18 -1.54 -9.76
C ARG A 283 -17.94 -1.89 -8.50
N SER A 284 -17.90 -3.17 -8.14
CA SER A 284 -18.39 -3.66 -6.85
C SER A 284 -17.68 -2.99 -5.67
N LEU A 285 -18.32 -2.99 -4.50
CA LEU A 285 -17.74 -2.46 -3.25
C LEU A 285 -16.37 -3.08 -2.94
N ILE A 286 -16.18 -4.35 -3.27
CA ILE A 286 -14.93 -5.09 -3.08
C ILE A 286 -13.82 -4.49 -3.96
N LEU A 287 -14.11 -4.21 -5.24
CA LEU A 287 -13.15 -3.64 -6.17
C LEU A 287 -12.80 -2.18 -5.79
N ARG A 288 -13.78 -1.41 -5.30
CA ARG A 288 -13.54 -0.06 -4.78
C ARG A 288 -12.63 -0.11 -3.53
N GLY A 289 -12.89 -1.03 -2.61
CA GLY A 289 -12.05 -1.26 -1.43
C GLY A 289 -10.62 -1.70 -1.80
N LEU A 290 -10.49 -2.60 -2.77
CA LEU A 290 -9.19 -3.00 -3.31
C LEU A 290 -8.43 -1.81 -3.89
N LEU A 291 -9.09 -0.97 -4.69
CA LEU A 291 -8.46 0.19 -5.32
C LEU A 291 -7.96 1.20 -4.27
N MET A 292 -8.74 1.44 -3.21
CA MET A 292 -8.30 2.27 -2.09
C MET A 292 -7.07 1.67 -1.39
N ARG A 293 -7.11 0.38 -1.05
CA ARG A 293 -5.99 -0.32 -0.41
C ARG A 293 -4.73 -0.31 -1.29
N ALA A 294 -4.87 -0.60 -2.57
CA ALA A 294 -3.76 -0.60 -3.51
C ALA A 294 -3.12 0.78 -3.63
N ARG A 295 -3.92 1.86 -3.66
CA ARG A 295 -3.43 3.23 -3.66
C ARG A 295 -2.75 3.61 -2.35
N ASP A 296 -3.23 3.12 -1.21
CA ASP A 296 -2.60 3.35 0.09
C ASP A 296 -1.24 2.65 0.20
N GLN A 297 -1.14 1.40 -0.29
CA GLN A 297 0.13 0.66 -0.43
C GLN A 297 1.12 1.35 -1.38
N MET A 298 0.66 2.21 -2.29
CA MET A 298 1.54 3.03 -3.11
C MET A 298 2.03 4.31 -2.41
N LYS A 299 1.29 4.82 -1.41
CA LYS A 299 1.63 6.03 -0.64
C LYS A 299 2.61 5.75 0.50
N THR A 300 2.64 4.52 1.01
CA THR A 300 3.61 4.08 2.02
C THR A 300 5.01 4.04 1.40
N LEU A 301 5.70 5.19 1.48
CA LEU A 301 7.06 5.41 0.97
C LEU A 301 8.15 5.27 2.04
N TYR A 302 7.79 4.87 3.26
CA TYR A 302 8.68 4.87 4.42
C TYR A 302 8.41 3.69 5.33
#